data_AF-A0A1R2CFL2-F1
#
_entry.id   AF-A0A1R2CFL2-F1
#
_cell.length_a   1.000
_cell.length_b   1.000
_cell.length_c   1.000
_cell.angle_alpha   90.00
_cell.angle_beta   90.00
_cell.angle_gamma   90.00
#
_symmetry.space_group_name_H-M   'P 1'
#
loop_
_entity.id
_entity.type
_entity.pdbx_description
1 polymer ?
#
loop_
_entity_poly.entity_id
_entity_poly.type
_entity_poly.pdbx_seq_one_letter_code
_entity_poly.pdbx_strand_id
1 'polypeptide(L)'
;MERQIIKAGWIEKKSQYLKKWRKRLLVLTPSSLATYKTEGDNRKSTMEIPLNAIVDASPLATEQNNDFIFIVSLNDDKYYLRVSNDSEMCAWLNLINHTRNGNRISSFSSPNYYHESKALSDESLITSFTKMKELMCRREEELLSSLDELYNIYVNKATQEYKEMTDRYNKECQNYEKIQAVLENSSSIVAKTRELQNESRPHMNFKELEAYNVSKLIVSIPEDNIDKLIKSCIKVCLGNPAEVMVRRTHITRALKWRYTGEKIDAITFSVNKDIKLTGIGLCTPYKQGRITYVKEFEVLKGSSTNSNSVYRHSQIVPIPYNPESSIFKVVMEKQVLIKKDNKYTVYFLNNGSHTYKCVDCISAIEGPEKVIWTFTNSVFSLNHQSNRCDTVCGPIADFYFIVV
;
A
#
# COMPACT_ATOMS: atom_id res chain seq x y z
N MET A 1 -2.69 -48.87 9.73
CA MET A 1 -2.25 -47.47 9.61
C MET A 1 -2.83 -46.69 10.76
N GLU A 2 -2.00 -46.35 11.75
CA GLU A 2 -2.41 -45.51 12.87
C GLU A 2 -2.79 -44.13 12.32
N ARG A 3 -3.98 -43.63 12.69
CA ARG A 3 -4.40 -42.29 12.32
C ARG A 3 -3.46 -41.32 13.02
N GLN A 4 -2.62 -40.60 12.28
CA GLN A 4 -1.74 -39.57 12.85
C GLN A 4 -2.63 -38.51 13.53
N ILE A 5 -2.51 -38.38 14.85
CA ILE A 5 -3.26 -37.39 15.63
C ILE A 5 -2.41 -36.11 15.73
N ILE A 6 -2.99 -34.98 15.35
CA ILE A 6 -2.35 -33.66 15.44
C ILE A 6 -2.55 -33.08 16.84
N LYS A 7 -3.78 -33.14 17.36
CA LYS A 7 -4.12 -32.77 18.75
C LYS A 7 -5.34 -33.55 19.20
N ALA A 8 -5.35 -33.96 20.47
CA ALA A 8 -6.51 -34.52 21.15
C ALA A 8 -6.71 -33.83 22.50
N GLY A 9 -7.95 -33.67 22.94
CA GLY A 9 -8.25 -33.04 24.23
C GLY A 9 -9.71 -33.10 24.62
N TRP A 10 -9.98 -33.11 25.92
CA TRP A 10 -11.34 -33.11 26.46
C TRP A 10 -11.94 -31.71 26.43
N ILE A 11 -13.12 -31.61 25.83
CA ILE A 11 -13.87 -30.35 25.67
C ILE A 11 -15.35 -30.57 25.99
N GLU A 12 -16.14 -29.51 26.05
CA GLU A 12 -17.59 -29.61 26.09
C GLU A 12 -18.19 -29.31 24.73
N LYS A 13 -18.96 -30.24 24.18
CA LYS A 13 -19.70 -30.05 22.93
C LYS A 13 -21.19 -29.83 23.22
N LYS A 14 -21.79 -28.80 22.62
CA LYS A 14 -23.24 -28.61 22.65
C LYS A 14 -23.92 -29.64 21.74
N SER A 15 -24.86 -30.40 22.28
CA SER A 15 -25.67 -31.35 21.50
C SER A 15 -26.51 -30.60 20.45
N GLN A 16 -26.47 -31.04 19.19
CA GLN A 16 -27.30 -30.46 18.12
C GLN A 16 -28.80 -30.60 18.42
N TYR A 17 -29.24 -31.75 18.92
CA TYR A 17 -30.64 -32.06 19.20
C TYR A 17 -31.08 -31.56 20.59
N LEU A 18 -30.36 -31.92 21.65
CA LEU A 18 -30.78 -31.66 23.03
C LEU A 18 -30.34 -30.28 23.55
N LYS A 19 -29.50 -29.56 22.79
CA LYS A 19 -28.91 -28.25 23.14
C LYS A 19 -28.18 -28.17 24.49
N LYS A 20 -27.90 -29.31 25.14
CA LYS A 20 -27.09 -29.43 26.37
C LYS A 20 -25.61 -29.63 26.08
N TRP A 21 -24.74 -29.09 26.92
CA TRP A 21 -23.29 -29.30 26.89
C TRP A 21 -22.94 -30.69 27.42
N ARG A 22 -21.99 -31.38 26.77
CA ARG A 22 -21.50 -32.69 27.20
C ARG A 22 -20.00 -32.80 26.94
N LYS A 23 -19.28 -33.33 27.92
CA LYS A 23 -17.84 -33.62 27.81
C LYS A 23 -17.58 -34.65 26.70
N ARG A 24 -16.67 -34.34 25.78
CA ARG A 24 -16.26 -35.17 24.64
C ARG A 24 -14.77 -35.02 24.40
N LEU A 25 -14.12 -36.09 23.96
CA LEU A 25 -12.74 -36.05 23.50
C LEU A 25 -12.73 -35.56 22.06
N LEU A 26 -12.24 -34.35 21.80
CA LEU A 26 -12.03 -33.81 20.46
C LEU A 26 -10.67 -34.30 19.95
N VAL A 27 -10.64 -34.77 18.71
CA VAL A 27 -9.44 -35.28 18.05
C VAL A 27 -9.36 -34.66 16.66
N LEU A 28 -8.24 -33.98 16.39
CA LEU A 28 -7.88 -33.46 15.09
C LEU A 28 -6.86 -34.39 14.42
N THR A 29 -7.17 -34.80 13.20
CA THR A 29 -6.29 -35.55 12.31
C THR A 29 -6.03 -34.73 11.05
N PRO A 30 -5.05 -35.11 10.19
CA PRO A 30 -4.81 -34.42 8.92
C PRO A 30 -6.01 -34.36 7.97
N SER A 31 -7.01 -35.23 8.14
CA SER A 31 -8.16 -35.33 7.24
C SER A 31 -9.50 -34.96 7.88
N SER A 32 -9.66 -35.14 9.19
CA SER A 32 -10.94 -34.89 9.88
C SER A 32 -10.79 -34.39 11.31
N LEU A 33 -11.84 -33.69 11.77
CA LEU A 33 -12.08 -33.30 13.14
C LEU A 33 -13.21 -34.16 13.71
N ALA A 34 -12.92 -34.95 14.75
CA ALA A 34 -13.88 -35.90 15.31
C ALA A 34 -14.03 -35.78 16.83
N THR A 35 -15.21 -36.13 17.36
CA THR A 35 -15.42 -36.23 18.83
C THR A 35 -15.80 -37.62 19.28
N TYR A 36 -15.27 -38.07 20.42
CA TYR A 36 -15.52 -39.39 21.00
C TYR A 36 -16.09 -39.29 22.43
N LYS A 37 -16.78 -40.35 22.87
CA LYS A 37 -17.31 -40.45 24.24
C LYS A 37 -16.25 -40.91 25.24
N THR A 38 -15.37 -41.81 24.81
CA THR A 38 -14.35 -42.47 25.62
C THR A 38 -13.01 -42.45 24.89
N GLU A 39 -11.93 -42.40 25.67
CA GLU A 39 -10.56 -42.47 25.14
C GLU A 39 -10.29 -43.88 24.60
N GLY A 40 -9.69 -43.99 23.41
CA GLY A 40 -9.36 -45.28 22.78
C GLY A 40 -10.51 -45.98 22.03
N ASP A 41 -11.76 -45.50 22.12
CA ASP A 41 -12.87 -46.05 21.32
C ASP A 41 -12.90 -45.43 19.91
N ASN A 42 -11.94 -45.84 19.08
CA ASN A 42 -11.82 -45.41 17.69
C ASN A 42 -12.93 -45.98 16.77
N ARG A 43 -13.88 -46.78 17.31
CA ARG A 43 -14.88 -47.49 16.51
C ARG A 43 -16.13 -46.67 16.20
N LYS A 44 -16.49 -45.68 17.05
CA LYS A 44 -17.71 -44.86 16.88
C LYS A 44 -17.48 -43.39 17.26
N SER A 45 -17.21 -42.55 16.26
CA SER A 45 -17.21 -41.11 16.41
C SER A 45 -18.65 -40.60 16.67
N THR A 46 -18.78 -39.63 17.59
CA THR A 46 -20.05 -38.92 17.85
C THR A 46 -20.24 -37.69 16.97
N MET A 47 -19.19 -37.35 16.22
CA MET A 47 -19.09 -36.28 15.24
C MET A 47 -17.85 -36.59 14.45
N GLU A 48 -17.93 -36.49 13.14
CA GLU A 48 -16.76 -36.57 12.27
C GLU A 48 -16.99 -35.59 11.14
N ILE A 49 -16.13 -34.58 11.10
CA ILE A 49 -16.20 -33.49 10.13
C ILE A 49 -14.94 -33.58 9.29
N PRO A 50 -15.04 -33.93 8.00
CA PRO A 50 -13.93 -33.78 7.06
C PRO A 50 -13.42 -32.33 7.07
N LEU A 51 -12.11 -32.10 7.15
CA LEU A 51 -11.57 -30.74 7.28
C LEU A 51 -11.95 -29.85 6.10
N ASN A 52 -12.01 -30.41 4.90
CA ASN A 52 -12.46 -29.72 3.68
C ASN A 52 -13.94 -29.26 3.72
N ALA A 53 -14.77 -29.84 4.60
CA ALA A 53 -16.16 -29.45 4.76
C ALA A 53 -16.36 -28.28 5.75
N ILE A 54 -15.31 -27.90 6.50
CA ILE A 54 -15.36 -26.77 7.43
C ILE A 54 -15.27 -25.47 6.63
N VAL A 55 -16.32 -24.66 6.66
CA VAL A 55 -16.35 -23.33 6.01
C VAL A 55 -15.66 -22.29 6.87
N ASP A 56 -15.91 -22.31 8.18
CA ASP A 56 -15.33 -21.37 9.13
C ASP A 56 -15.13 -22.01 10.50
N ALA A 57 -14.08 -21.60 11.20
CA ALA A 57 -13.83 -21.92 12.59
C ALA A 57 -13.44 -20.63 13.32
N SER A 58 -14.34 -20.12 14.16
CA SER A 58 -14.21 -18.78 14.76
C SER A 58 -14.70 -18.74 16.21
N PRO A 59 -14.17 -17.82 17.03
CA PRO A 59 -14.60 -17.66 18.42
C PRO A 59 -16.02 -17.07 18.47
N LEU A 60 -16.83 -17.53 19.44
CA LEU A 60 -18.16 -16.98 19.68
C LEU A 60 -18.07 -15.83 20.69
N ALA A 61 -18.39 -14.61 20.24
CA ALA A 61 -18.49 -13.45 21.10
C ALA A 61 -19.92 -13.35 21.68
N THR A 62 -20.15 -13.92 22.87
CA THR A 62 -21.34 -13.65 23.68
C THR A 62 -21.12 -12.44 24.60
N GLU A 63 -22.14 -11.60 24.79
CA GLU A 63 -22.06 -10.32 25.54
C GLU A 63 -22.13 -10.48 27.07
N GLN A 64 -22.32 -11.72 27.55
CA GLN A 64 -22.43 -12.06 28.96
C GLN A 64 -21.54 -13.27 29.23
N ASN A 65 -20.38 -13.02 29.85
CA ASN A 65 -19.47 -13.97 30.48
C ASN A 65 -19.11 -15.23 29.63
N ASN A 66 -18.06 -15.16 28.80
CA ASN A 66 -17.66 -16.25 27.89
C ASN A 66 -16.57 -17.14 28.46
N ASP A 67 -16.98 -18.18 29.18
CA ASP A 67 -16.90 -19.62 28.87
C ASP A 67 -16.06 -20.17 27.66
N PHE A 68 -15.12 -19.44 27.05
CA PHE A 68 -14.16 -19.94 26.04
C PHE A 68 -14.79 -20.85 24.96
N ILE A 69 -15.75 -20.31 24.20
CA ILE A 69 -16.55 -21.04 23.21
C ILE A 69 -16.13 -20.68 21.78
N PHE A 70 -15.96 -21.68 20.93
CA PHE A 70 -15.76 -21.52 19.50
C PHE A 70 -16.78 -22.31 18.67
N ILE A 71 -17.02 -21.85 17.44
CA ILE A 71 -17.96 -22.45 16.50
C ILE A 71 -17.20 -22.99 15.30
N VAL A 72 -17.51 -24.23 14.94
CA VAL A 72 -17.12 -24.83 13.66
C VAL A 72 -18.36 -24.84 12.77
N SER A 73 -18.34 -24.02 11.72
CA SER A 73 -19.44 -23.87 10.75
C SER A 73 -19.16 -24.68 9.49
N LEU A 74 -20.14 -25.50 9.11
CA LEU A 74 -20.26 -26.14 7.81
C LEU A 74 -21.30 -25.36 6.99
N ASN A 75 -21.53 -25.76 5.74
CA ASN A 75 -22.53 -25.12 4.87
C ASN A 75 -23.94 -25.13 5.52
N ASP A 76 -24.37 -26.29 6.03
CA ASP A 76 -25.73 -26.49 6.53
C ASP A 76 -25.83 -26.61 8.06
N ASP A 77 -24.70 -26.67 8.75
CA ASP A 77 -24.63 -27.04 10.17
C ASP A 77 -23.60 -26.24 10.95
N LYS A 78 -23.83 -26.10 12.27
CA LYS A 78 -22.88 -25.44 13.19
C LYS A 78 -22.66 -26.28 14.45
N TYR A 79 -21.40 -26.40 14.84
CA TYR A 79 -20.99 -27.11 16.05
C TYR A 79 -20.39 -26.13 17.06
N TYR A 80 -20.95 -26.12 18.27
CA TYR A 80 -20.49 -25.27 19.37
C TYR A 80 -19.64 -26.09 20.32
N LEU A 81 -18.41 -25.64 20.54
CA LEU A 81 -17.40 -26.31 21.32
C LEU A 81 -16.88 -25.33 22.38
N ARG A 82 -16.81 -25.79 23.62
CA ARG A 82 -16.37 -25.03 24.78
C ARG A 82 -15.10 -25.69 25.34
N VAL A 83 -14.11 -24.87 25.65
CA VAL A 83 -12.85 -25.30 26.25
C VAL A 83 -12.68 -24.66 27.64
N SER A 84 -11.64 -25.08 28.35
CA SER A 84 -11.39 -24.64 29.73
C SER A 84 -10.78 -23.24 29.84
N ASN A 85 -10.11 -22.74 28.81
CA ASN A 85 -9.43 -21.45 28.81
C ASN A 85 -9.22 -20.93 27.38
N ASP A 86 -8.88 -19.64 27.27
CA ASP A 86 -8.68 -18.93 26.00
C ASP A 86 -7.50 -19.49 25.20
N SER A 87 -6.45 -19.95 25.89
CA SER A 87 -5.26 -20.55 25.27
C SER A 87 -5.60 -21.83 24.50
N GLU A 88 -6.38 -22.73 25.10
CA GLU A 88 -6.88 -23.93 24.43
C GLU A 88 -7.78 -23.59 23.24
N MET A 89 -8.59 -22.54 23.36
CA MET A 89 -9.48 -22.10 22.27
C MET A 89 -8.67 -21.64 21.06
N CYS A 90 -7.67 -20.79 21.30
CA CYS A 90 -6.75 -20.31 20.28
C CYS A 90 -5.95 -21.47 19.66
N ALA A 91 -5.46 -22.40 20.48
CA ALA A 91 -4.71 -23.57 19.99
C ALA A 91 -5.56 -24.44 19.06
N TRP A 92 -6.81 -24.74 19.44
CA TRP A 92 -7.73 -25.51 18.60
C TRP A 92 -8.06 -24.77 17.30
N LEU A 93 -8.40 -23.49 17.36
CA LEU A 93 -8.72 -22.69 16.17
C LEU A 93 -7.55 -22.58 15.20
N ASN A 94 -6.34 -22.32 15.71
CA ASN A 94 -5.14 -22.21 14.89
C ASN A 94 -4.83 -23.53 14.20
N LEU A 95 -4.89 -24.66 14.93
CA LEU A 95 -4.63 -25.98 14.34
C LEU A 95 -5.69 -26.36 13.31
N ILE A 96 -6.98 -26.17 13.59
CA ILE A 96 -8.06 -26.48 12.65
C ILE A 96 -7.90 -25.66 11.35
N ASN A 97 -7.66 -24.35 11.46
CA ASN A 97 -7.50 -23.48 10.30
C ASN A 97 -6.20 -23.77 9.54
N HIS A 98 -5.11 -24.07 10.24
CA HIS A 98 -3.83 -24.43 9.61
C HIS A 98 -3.92 -25.76 8.86
N THR A 99 -4.45 -26.81 9.50
CA THR A 99 -4.58 -28.13 8.88
C THR A 99 -5.57 -28.12 7.71
N ARG A 100 -6.69 -27.38 7.82
CA ARG A 100 -7.66 -27.24 6.71
C ARG A 100 -7.05 -26.56 5.49
N ASN A 101 -6.26 -25.50 5.69
CA ASN A 101 -5.73 -24.70 4.58
C ASN A 101 -4.48 -25.33 3.92
N GLY A 102 -3.99 -26.46 4.45
CA GLY A 102 -2.98 -27.35 3.86
C GLY A 102 -1.71 -26.65 3.40
N ASN A 103 -0.71 -26.49 4.30
CA ASN A 103 0.65 -25.96 4.03
C ASN A 103 0.77 -24.67 3.17
N ARG A 104 -0.34 -24.05 2.77
CA ARG A 104 -0.37 -22.67 2.31
C ARG A 104 -0.26 -21.83 3.56
N ILE A 105 0.95 -21.33 3.79
CA ILE A 105 1.24 -20.31 4.80
C ILE A 105 0.17 -19.25 4.66
N SER A 106 -0.79 -19.25 5.58
CA SER A 106 -1.73 -18.15 5.72
C SER A 106 -0.88 -16.96 6.14
N SER A 107 -0.73 -16.02 5.23
CA SER A 107 -0.19 -14.70 5.49
C SER A 107 -0.84 -14.15 6.77
N PHE A 108 -0.03 -14.04 7.81
CA PHE A 108 -0.22 -13.20 8.99
C PHE A 108 -1.54 -13.37 9.76
N SER A 109 -1.46 -14.22 10.79
CA SER A 109 -2.01 -13.87 12.10
C SER A 109 -0.87 -14.10 13.08
N SER A 110 -0.14 -13.04 13.46
CA SER A 110 0.78 -13.14 14.59
C SER A 110 0.01 -13.71 15.78
N PRO A 111 0.47 -14.82 16.37
CA PRO A 111 -0.10 -15.31 17.61
C PRO A 111 0.06 -14.23 18.67
N ASN A 112 -1.00 -13.93 19.39
CA ASN A 112 -0.97 -13.11 20.59
C ASN A 112 0.04 -13.73 21.57
N TYR A 113 1.25 -13.19 21.58
CA TYR A 113 2.31 -13.54 22.52
C TYR A 113 2.08 -12.78 23.82
N TYR A 114 1.12 -13.21 24.64
CA TYR A 114 1.05 -12.81 26.06
C TYR A 114 0.37 -13.91 26.89
N HIS A 115 1.15 -14.93 27.24
CA HIS A 115 1.45 -15.33 28.62
C HIS A 115 2.01 -16.76 28.64
N GLU A 116 3.34 -16.84 28.70
CA GLU A 116 4.05 -18.03 29.15
C GLU A 116 3.61 -18.38 30.58
N SER A 117 3.14 -19.61 30.79
CA SER A 117 3.19 -20.27 32.09
C SER A 117 3.02 -21.78 31.93
N LYS A 118 4.10 -22.42 31.47
CA LYS A 118 4.63 -23.70 31.97
C LYS A 118 5.91 -24.00 31.18
N ALA A 119 7.03 -23.99 31.89
CA ALA A 119 8.37 -24.17 31.35
C ALA A 119 8.45 -25.41 30.43
N LEU A 120 8.69 -25.17 29.14
CA LEU A 120 9.41 -26.12 28.28
C LEU A 120 10.82 -26.24 28.88
N SER A 121 11.40 -27.45 28.90
CA SER A 121 12.77 -27.61 29.40
C SER A 121 13.72 -26.79 28.54
N ASP A 122 14.77 -26.21 29.16
CA ASP A 122 15.73 -25.33 28.48
C ASP A 122 16.30 -25.97 27.20
N GLU A 123 16.50 -27.28 27.19
CA GLU A 123 16.98 -28.04 26.03
C GLU A 123 15.99 -28.06 24.85
N SER A 124 14.69 -28.13 25.15
CA SER A 124 13.61 -28.09 24.15
C SER A 124 13.34 -26.68 23.62
N LEU A 125 13.49 -25.65 24.47
CA LEU A 125 13.49 -24.25 24.04
C LEU A 125 14.66 -23.98 23.11
N ILE A 126 15.89 -24.33 23.51
CA ILE A 126 17.10 -24.15 22.70
C ILE A 126 16.98 -24.89 21.36
N THR A 127 16.48 -26.12 21.35
CA THR A 127 16.28 -26.87 20.10
C THR A 127 15.24 -26.22 19.20
N SER A 128 14.13 -25.73 19.76
CA SER A 128 13.08 -25.04 18.99
C SER A 128 13.55 -23.69 18.43
N PHE A 129 14.29 -22.91 19.22
CA PHE A 129 14.87 -21.64 18.78
C PHE A 129 15.97 -21.84 17.75
N THR A 130 16.82 -22.85 17.91
CA THR A 130 17.86 -23.20 16.93
C THR A 130 17.22 -23.62 15.60
N LYS A 131 16.21 -24.50 15.62
CA LYS A 131 15.51 -24.93 14.41
C LYS A 131 14.72 -23.80 13.74
N MET A 132 14.13 -22.90 14.53
CA MET A 132 13.47 -21.70 14.01
C MET A 132 14.47 -20.76 13.37
N LYS A 133 15.62 -20.53 14.00
CA LYS A 133 16.72 -19.73 13.46
C LYS A 133 17.25 -20.31 12.15
N GLU A 134 17.46 -21.62 12.07
CA GLU A 134 17.86 -22.30 10.82
C GLU A 134 16.84 -22.13 9.69
N LEU A 135 15.55 -22.25 10.00
CA LEU A 135 14.48 -22.04 9.02
C LEU A 135 14.41 -20.58 8.55
N MET A 136 14.62 -19.63 9.46
CA MET A 136 14.68 -18.21 9.12
C MET A 136 15.89 -17.90 8.23
N CYS A 137 17.08 -18.41 8.58
CA CYS A 137 18.30 -18.22 7.76
C CYS A 137 18.14 -18.83 6.36
N ARG A 138 17.60 -20.06 6.24
CA ARG A 138 17.36 -20.68 4.93
C ARG A 138 16.39 -19.85 4.08
N ARG A 139 15.35 -19.30 4.71
CA ARG A 139 14.38 -18.45 4.00
C ARG A 139 14.98 -17.12 3.57
N GLU A 140 15.83 -16.54 4.40
CA GLU A 140 16.59 -15.34 4.07
C GLU A 140 17.50 -15.58 2.85
N GLU A 141 18.23 -16.69 2.82
CA GLU A 141 19.06 -17.10 1.67
C GLU A 141 18.24 -17.29 0.39
N GLU A 142 17.07 -17.94 0.45
CA GLU A 142 16.16 -18.10 -0.69
C GLU A 142 15.66 -16.75 -1.22
N LEU A 143 15.34 -15.81 -0.32
CA LEU A 143 14.87 -14.48 -0.68
C LEU A 143 15.98 -13.63 -1.30
N LEU A 144 17.20 -13.70 -0.74
CA LEU A 144 18.37 -13.04 -1.29
C LEU A 144 18.70 -13.57 -2.69
N SER A 145 18.66 -14.89 -2.89
CA SER A 145 18.85 -15.49 -4.21
C SER A 145 17.80 -15.03 -5.22
N SER A 146 16.53 -14.97 -4.80
CA SER A 146 15.43 -14.50 -5.66
C SER A 146 15.59 -13.02 -6.02
N LEU A 147 16.09 -12.20 -5.08
CA LEU A 147 16.35 -10.79 -5.30
C LEU A 147 17.52 -10.57 -6.26
N ASP A 148 18.58 -11.36 -6.16
CA ASP A 148 19.73 -11.33 -7.07
C ASP A 148 19.32 -11.69 -8.51
N GLU A 149 18.47 -12.70 -8.68
CA GLU A 149 17.91 -13.04 -9.99
C GLU A 149 17.12 -11.88 -10.61
N LEU A 150 16.25 -11.24 -9.82
CA LEU A 150 15.47 -10.07 -10.26
C LEU A 150 16.37 -8.88 -10.58
N TYR A 151 17.40 -8.63 -9.78
CA TYR A 151 18.38 -7.59 -10.02
C TYR A 151 19.13 -7.82 -11.33
N ASN A 152 19.58 -9.05 -11.59
CA ASN A 152 20.24 -9.40 -12.84
C ASN A 152 19.33 -9.23 -14.06
N ILE A 153 18.04 -9.60 -13.95
CA ILE A 153 17.04 -9.33 -15.00
C ILE A 153 16.92 -7.83 -15.27
N TYR A 154 16.82 -7.01 -14.22
CA TYR A 154 16.72 -5.56 -14.33
C TYR A 154 17.97 -4.95 -14.99
N VAL A 155 19.17 -5.32 -14.53
CA VAL A 155 20.45 -4.83 -15.08
C VAL A 155 20.59 -5.18 -16.55
N ASN A 156 20.25 -6.40 -16.94
CA ASN A 156 20.29 -6.83 -18.34
C ASN A 156 19.35 -6.00 -19.20
N LYS A 157 18.11 -5.76 -18.73
CA LYS A 157 17.14 -4.93 -19.44
C LYS A 157 17.61 -3.48 -19.57
N ALA A 158 18.11 -2.89 -18.49
CA ALA A 158 18.62 -1.52 -18.50
C ALA A 158 19.82 -1.36 -19.45
N THR A 159 20.72 -2.36 -19.47
CA THR A 159 21.88 -2.37 -20.37
C THR A 159 21.45 -2.48 -21.83
N GLN A 160 20.44 -3.31 -22.13
CA GLN A 160 19.88 -3.43 -23.46
C GLN A 160 19.23 -2.11 -23.93
N GLU A 161 18.40 -1.49 -23.08
CA GLU A 161 17.75 -0.21 -23.38
C GLU A 161 18.79 0.91 -23.61
N TYR A 162 19.85 0.95 -22.79
CA TYR A 162 20.96 1.89 -22.97
C TYR A 162 21.67 1.70 -24.31
N LYS A 163 21.94 0.44 -24.69
CA LYS A 163 22.57 0.12 -25.98
C LYS A 163 21.69 0.58 -27.16
N GLU A 164 20.40 0.26 -27.12
CA GLU A 164 19.44 0.69 -28.15
C GLU A 164 19.33 2.22 -28.24
N MET A 165 19.36 2.92 -27.11
CA MET A 165 19.35 4.38 -27.07
C MET A 165 20.63 4.97 -27.66
N THR A 166 21.78 4.39 -27.33
CA THR A 166 23.10 4.80 -27.85
C THR A 166 23.18 4.60 -29.36
N ASP A 167 22.70 3.46 -29.88
CA ASP A 167 22.67 3.18 -31.32
C ASP A 167 21.76 4.17 -32.07
N ARG A 168 20.60 4.52 -31.49
CA ARG A 168 19.71 5.56 -32.06
C ARG A 168 20.39 6.93 -32.09
N TYR A 169 21.03 7.34 -30.99
CA TYR A 169 21.75 8.60 -30.89
C TYR A 169 22.86 8.70 -31.94
N ASN A 170 23.70 7.66 -32.07
CA ASN A 170 24.78 7.63 -33.05
C ASN A 170 24.26 7.74 -34.49
N LYS A 171 23.14 7.07 -34.80
CA LYS A 171 22.49 7.18 -36.11
C LYS A 171 21.98 8.59 -36.38
N GLU A 172 21.48 9.28 -35.36
CA GLU A 172 21.01 10.66 -35.46
C GLU A 172 22.17 11.64 -35.67
N CYS A 173 23.30 11.46 -34.96
CA CYS A 173 24.54 12.21 -35.22
C CYS A 173 25.01 12.05 -36.67
N GLN A 174 25.01 10.83 -37.22
CA GLN A 174 25.36 10.61 -38.63
C GLN A 174 24.39 11.30 -39.60
N ASN A 175 23.11 11.42 -39.25
CA ASN A 175 22.15 12.16 -40.04
C ASN A 175 22.43 13.67 -39.97
N TYR A 176 22.78 14.20 -38.80
CA TYR A 176 23.19 15.60 -38.64
C TYR A 176 24.44 15.93 -39.46
N GLU A 177 25.45 15.07 -39.45
CA GLU A 177 26.66 15.25 -40.28
C GLU A 177 26.33 15.31 -41.77
N LYS A 178 25.42 14.46 -42.25
CA LYS A 178 24.95 14.49 -43.64
C LYS A 178 24.23 15.79 -43.97
N ILE A 179 23.36 16.27 -43.07
CA ILE A 179 22.66 17.55 -43.24
C ILE A 179 23.65 18.71 -43.26
N GLN A 180 24.63 18.71 -42.36
CA GLN A 180 25.68 19.72 -42.30
C GLN A 180 26.50 19.76 -43.60
N ALA A 181 26.92 18.60 -44.12
CA ALA A 181 27.67 18.52 -45.38
C ALA A 181 26.86 19.06 -46.58
N VAL A 182 25.55 18.82 -46.62
CA VAL A 182 24.65 19.38 -47.65
C VAL A 182 24.55 20.90 -47.52
N LEU A 183 24.43 21.41 -46.30
CA LEU A 183 24.35 22.85 -46.02
C LEU A 183 25.65 23.57 -46.38
N GLU A 184 26.82 22.99 -46.06
CA GLU A 184 28.14 23.53 -46.42
C GLU A 184 28.37 23.57 -47.94
N ASN A 185 27.90 22.56 -48.68
CA ASN A 185 27.92 22.59 -50.14
C ASN A 185 26.99 23.68 -50.70
N SER A 186 25.81 23.85 -50.12
CA SER A 186 24.85 24.87 -50.56
C SER A 186 25.36 26.29 -50.31
N SER A 187 26.05 26.54 -49.19
CA SER A 187 26.64 27.85 -48.89
C SER A 187 27.83 28.15 -49.80
N SER A 188 28.63 27.14 -50.15
CA SER A 188 29.70 27.22 -51.16
C SER A 188 29.15 27.57 -52.54
N ILE A 189 28.05 26.92 -52.97
CA ILE A 189 27.36 27.24 -54.23
C ILE A 189 26.81 28.68 -54.20
N VAL A 190 26.20 29.10 -53.10
CA VAL A 190 25.67 30.47 -52.95
C VAL A 190 26.79 31.51 -52.98
N ALA A 191 27.93 31.24 -52.33
CA ALA A 191 29.10 32.11 -52.36
C ALA A 191 29.67 32.23 -53.79
N LYS A 192 29.84 31.11 -54.50
CA LYS A 192 30.35 31.08 -55.88
C LYS A 192 29.37 31.72 -56.88
N THR A 193 28.07 31.61 -56.62
CA THR A 193 27.02 32.30 -57.40
C THR A 193 27.07 33.81 -57.17
N ARG A 194 27.35 34.26 -55.93
CA ARG A 194 27.55 35.69 -55.63
C ARG A 194 28.81 36.25 -56.26
N GLU A 195 29.91 35.49 -56.29
CA GLU A 195 31.12 35.87 -57.05
C GLU A 195 30.81 36.04 -58.54
N LEU A 196 30.13 35.06 -59.15
CA LEU A 196 29.69 35.14 -60.55
C LEU A 196 28.70 36.28 -60.84
N GLN A 197 27.91 36.68 -59.84
CA GLN A 197 26.98 37.81 -59.94
C GLN A 197 27.66 39.18 -59.78
N ASN A 198 28.80 39.23 -59.07
CA ASN A 198 29.57 40.45 -58.84
C ASN A 198 30.65 40.69 -59.91
N GLU A 199 30.93 39.72 -60.78
CA GLU A 199 31.71 39.96 -61.99
C GLU A 199 30.96 40.93 -62.92
N SER A 200 31.58 42.09 -63.18
CA SER A 200 30.99 43.18 -63.95
C SER A 200 30.70 42.73 -65.39
N ARG A 201 29.43 42.40 -65.68
CA ARG A 201 28.97 42.12 -67.04
C ARG A 201 28.54 43.42 -67.72
N PRO A 202 28.97 43.67 -68.97
CA PRO A 202 28.57 44.85 -69.73
C PRO A 202 27.05 44.86 -69.92
N HIS A 203 26.45 46.02 -69.68
CA HIS A 203 25.00 46.27 -69.67
C HIS A 203 24.30 45.77 -70.95
N MET A 204 23.36 44.84 -70.80
CA MET A 204 22.27 44.65 -71.77
C MET A 204 20.95 45.12 -71.16
N ASN A 205 20.24 45.92 -71.93
CA ASN A 205 19.03 46.64 -71.55
C ASN A 205 17.79 45.75 -71.75
N PHE A 206 17.14 45.33 -70.66
CA PHE A 206 15.95 44.46 -70.69
C PHE A 206 14.71 45.18 -70.16
N LYS A 207 14.35 46.30 -70.81
CA LYS A 207 13.17 47.12 -70.47
C LYS A 207 11.81 46.43 -70.68
N GLU A 208 11.77 45.18 -71.13
CA GLU A 208 10.52 44.44 -71.42
C GLU A 208 10.19 43.35 -70.39
N LEU A 209 11.06 43.09 -69.41
CA LEU A 209 10.81 42.07 -68.36
C LEU A 209 10.41 42.65 -66.99
N GLU A 210 10.33 43.98 -66.86
CA GLU A 210 9.90 44.66 -65.62
C GLU A 210 8.40 44.52 -65.30
N ALA A 211 7.59 43.92 -66.20
CA ALA A 211 6.15 43.76 -65.98
C ALA A 211 5.74 42.46 -65.25
N TYR A 212 6.66 41.51 -65.01
CA TYR A 212 6.30 40.19 -64.45
C TYR A 212 6.93 39.84 -63.10
N ASN A 213 7.54 40.80 -62.39
CA ASN A 213 8.35 40.47 -61.22
C ASN A 213 7.99 41.25 -59.96
N VAL A 214 6.86 40.92 -59.33
CA VAL A 214 6.70 41.11 -57.87
C VAL A 214 5.93 39.94 -57.27
N SER A 215 6.58 38.79 -57.15
CA SER A 215 6.25 37.82 -56.10
C SER A 215 7.53 37.50 -55.34
N LYS A 216 7.95 38.47 -54.53
CA LYS A 216 8.89 38.24 -53.44
C LYS A 216 8.18 37.28 -52.47
N LEU A 217 8.53 36.00 -52.51
CA LEU A 217 8.06 35.03 -51.53
C LEU A 217 8.73 35.37 -50.19
N ILE A 218 8.13 36.31 -49.45
CA ILE A 218 8.46 36.53 -48.05
C ILE A 218 7.75 35.39 -47.31
N VAL A 219 8.51 34.36 -46.93
CA VAL A 219 8.04 33.37 -45.97
C VAL A 219 8.04 34.06 -44.61
N SER A 220 6.97 34.80 -44.34
CA SER A 220 6.61 35.20 -42.99
C SER A 220 5.96 33.99 -42.34
N ILE A 221 6.66 33.37 -41.38
CA ILE A 221 6.02 32.46 -40.44
C ILE A 221 5.29 33.37 -39.45
N PRO A 222 3.95 33.34 -39.39
CA PRO A 222 3.20 34.10 -38.39
C PRO A 222 3.69 33.69 -36.99
N GLU A 223 3.85 34.64 -36.07
CA GLU A 223 4.27 34.34 -34.68
C GLU A 223 3.40 33.23 -34.06
N ASP A 224 2.12 33.19 -34.42
CA ASP A 224 1.11 32.20 -34.03
C ASP A 224 1.47 30.74 -34.42
N ASN A 225 2.38 30.56 -35.39
CA ASN A 225 2.82 29.26 -35.89
C ASN A 225 4.19 28.84 -35.35
N ILE A 226 4.97 29.76 -34.76
CA ILE A 226 6.22 29.42 -34.06
C ILE A 226 5.91 28.54 -32.83
N ASP A 227 4.86 28.88 -32.08
CA ASP A 227 4.38 28.10 -30.94
C ASP A 227 3.94 26.68 -31.32
N LYS A 228 3.44 26.47 -32.54
CA LYS A 228 3.07 25.14 -33.05
C LYS A 228 4.30 24.32 -33.46
N LEU A 229 5.33 24.97 -34.01
CA LEU A 229 6.59 24.32 -34.41
C LEU A 229 7.44 23.90 -33.20
N ILE A 230 7.45 24.70 -32.14
CA ILE A 230 8.17 24.40 -30.89
C ILE A 230 7.46 23.27 -30.11
N LYS A 231 6.12 23.27 -30.08
CA LYS A 231 5.33 22.22 -29.40
C LYS A 231 5.48 20.83 -30.03
N SER A 232 5.78 20.74 -31.33
CA SER A 232 5.92 19.44 -32.01
C SER A 232 7.28 18.75 -31.79
N CYS A 233 8.33 19.49 -31.43
CA CYS A 233 9.71 18.94 -31.46
C CYS A 233 10.36 18.78 -30.07
N ILE A 234 9.72 19.17 -28.98
CA ILE A 234 10.28 19.03 -27.63
C ILE A 234 9.22 18.48 -26.68
N LYS A 235 9.11 17.16 -26.63
CA LYS A 235 8.50 16.47 -25.48
C LYS A 235 9.61 16.15 -24.49
N VAL A 236 10.20 17.19 -23.89
CA VAL A 236 11.03 16.99 -22.69
C VAL A 236 10.06 16.68 -21.57
N CYS A 237 9.89 15.39 -21.29
CA CYS A 237 9.36 14.95 -20.02
C CYS A 237 10.41 15.29 -18.94
N LEU A 238 10.44 16.55 -18.49
CA LEU A 238 10.88 16.84 -17.13
C LEU A 238 9.96 16.00 -16.27
N GLY A 239 10.46 14.89 -15.73
CA GLY A 239 9.67 14.03 -14.87
C GLY A 239 9.02 14.93 -13.82
N ASN A 240 7.68 14.96 -13.79
CA ASN A 240 6.99 15.54 -12.65
C ASN A 240 7.67 14.94 -11.41
N PRO A 241 8.10 15.75 -10.43
CA PRO A 241 8.75 15.20 -9.25
C PRO A 241 7.82 14.13 -8.68
N ALA A 242 8.34 12.90 -8.64
CA ALA A 242 7.52 11.72 -8.42
C ALA A 242 6.89 11.85 -7.04
N GLU A 243 5.57 11.69 -6.96
CA GLU A 243 4.90 11.67 -5.67
C GLU A 243 5.45 10.48 -4.86
N VAL A 244 5.93 10.79 -3.66
CA VAL A 244 6.43 9.82 -2.70
C VAL A 244 5.47 9.70 -1.52
N MET A 245 5.62 8.63 -0.75
CA MET A 245 4.77 8.32 0.39
C MET A 245 5.63 7.99 1.61
N VAL A 246 5.21 8.48 2.78
CA VAL A 246 5.68 7.98 4.06
C VAL A 246 4.52 7.36 4.84
N ARG A 247 4.78 6.21 5.47
CA ARG A 247 3.82 5.53 6.34
C ARG A 247 4.29 5.62 7.78
N ARG A 248 3.41 6.05 8.69
CA ARG A 248 3.77 6.24 10.11
C ARG A 248 3.62 4.99 10.99
N THR A 249 3.33 3.82 10.43
CA THR A 249 2.96 2.61 11.20
C THR A 249 3.44 1.33 10.53
N HIS A 250 3.75 0.31 11.32
CA HIS A 250 4.02 -1.04 10.82
C HIS A 250 2.75 -1.87 10.63
N ILE A 251 1.69 -1.61 11.41
CA ILE A 251 0.48 -2.42 11.45
C ILE A 251 -0.73 -1.57 11.07
N THR A 252 -1.23 -1.77 9.85
CA THR A 252 -2.38 -1.01 9.30
C THR A 252 -3.71 -1.76 9.38
N ARG A 253 -3.71 -3.02 9.82
CA ARG A 253 -4.87 -3.93 9.82
C ARG A 253 -5.41 -4.26 11.22
N ALA A 254 -5.04 -3.48 12.24
CA ALA A 254 -5.67 -3.63 13.54
C ALA A 254 -7.15 -3.24 13.44
N LEU A 255 -8.05 -3.98 14.10
CA LEU A 255 -9.49 -3.84 13.88
C LEU A 255 -10.13 -2.81 14.83
N LYS A 256 -11.39 -2.47 14.53
CA LYS A 256 -12.35 -1.78 15.41
C LYS A 256 -12.05 -0.30 15.69
N TRP A 257 -11.57 0.48 14.72
CA TRP A 257 -11.70 1.94 14.83
C TRP A 257 -13.16 2.33 14.63
N ARG A 258 -13.71 3.13 15.54
CA ARG A 258 -15.13 3.51 15.51
C ARG A 258 -15.26 5.00 15.27
N TYR A 259 -16.35 5.38 14.61
CA TYR A 259 -16.72 6.77 14.41
C TYR A 259 -18.06 6.99 15.10
N THR A 260 -18.06 7.74 16.20
CA THR A 260 -19.28 8.01 16.98
C THR A 260 -19.41 9.51 17.24
N GLY A 261 -20.58 10.07 16.92
CA GLY A 261 -20.83 11.50 17.02
C GLY A 261 -19.92 12.31 16.09
N GLU A 262 -19.52 13.49 16.56
CA GLU A 262 -18.65 14.43 15.84
C GLU A 262 -17.21 14.39 16.37
N LYS A 263 -16.68 13.17 16.58
CA LYS A 263 -15.33 12.98 17.08
C LYS A 263 -14.31 13.04 15.95
N ILE A 264 -13.20 13.69 16.23
CA ILE A 264 -12.19 14.08 15.25
C ILE A 264 -10.95 13.21 15.39
N ASP A 265 -10.49 12.67 14.27
CA ASP A 265 -9.18 12.07 14.14
C ASP A 265 -8.20 13.15 13.68
N ALA A 266 -7.24 13.51 14.52
CA ALA A 266 -6.22 14.50 14.19
C ALA A 266 -4.83 14.01 14.58
N ILE A 267 -3.84 14.39 13.78
CA ILE A 267 -2.43 14.19 14.12
C ILE A 267 -1.60 15.39 13.64
N THR A 268 -0.69 15.85 14.50
CA THR A 268 0.22 16.95 14.20
C THR A 268 1.51 16.38 13.64
N PHE A 269 2.05 17.01 12.61
CA PHE A 269 3.33 16.64 12.01
C PHE A 269 4.19 17.86 11.69
N SER A 270 5.48 17.63 11.54
CA SER A 270 6.46 18.57 10.98
C SER A 270 7.47 17.82 10.13
N VAL A 271 8.09 18.51 9.19
CA VAL A 271 9.09 17.94 8.27
C VAL A 271 10.35 18.79 8.24
N ASN A 272 11.50 18.18 7.99
CA ASN A 272 12.80 18.90 7.91
C ASN A 272 13.07 19.58 6.54
N LYS A 273 12.24 19.33 5.53
CA LYS A 273 12.34 19.91 4.18
C LYS A 273 11.01 20.49 3.74
N ASP A 274 11.05 21.48 2.85
CA ASP A 274 9.84 21.99 2.21
C ASP A 274 9.26 20.89 1.31
N ILE A 275 7.96 20.62 1.47
CA ILE A 275 7.24 19.64 0.64
C ILE A 275 5.90 20.20 0.20
N LYS A 276 5.36 19.64 -0.88
CA LYS A 276 3.96 19.80 -1.28
C LYS A 276 3.19 18.54 -0.89
N LEU A 277 2.28 18.65 0.06
CA LEU A 277 1.38 17.57 0.46
C LEU A 277 0.30 17.39 -0.62
N THR A 278 0.07 16.14 -1.04
CA THR A 278 -0.82 15.78 -2.15
C THR A 278 -1.95 14.84 -1.75
N GLY A 279 -1.85 14.17 -0.60
CA GLY A 279 -2.87 13.24 -0.14
C GLY A 279 -2.56 12.67 1.25
N ILE A 280 -3.59 12.08 1.85
CA ILE A 280 -3.48 11.38 3.14
C ILE A 280 -4.11 9.99 3.01
N GLY A 281 -3.43 8.96 3.50
CA GLY A 281 -3.95 7.61 3.57
C GLY A 281 -4.72 7.37 4.85
N LEU A 282 -6.00 7.01 4.73
CA LEU A 282 -6.87 6.63 5.83
C LEU A 282 -7.18 5.13 5.79
N CYS A 283 -7.36 4.51 6.96
CA CYS A 283 -7.75 3.12 7.05
C CYS A 283 -9.13 2.84 6.42
N THR A 284 -9.25 1.73 5.70
CA THR A 284 -10.50 1.29 5.05
C THR A 284 -11.41 0.53 6.02
N PRO A 285 -12.72 0.44 5.72
CA PRO A 285 -13.62 -0.53 6.35
C PRO A 285 -13.05 -1.95 6.23
N TYR A 286 -13.23 -2.78 7.25
CA TYR A 286 -12.76 -4.17 7.24
C TYR A 286 -13.85 -5.21 6.92
N LYS A 287 -15.08 -4.76 6.68
CA LYS A 287 -16.22 -5.63 6.32
C LYS A 287 -16.66 -5.35 4.90
N GLN A 288 -16.90 -6.40 4.12
CA GLN A 288 -17.39 -6.30 2.75
C GLN A 288 -18.71 -5.51 2.66
N GLY A 289 -18.85 -4.70 1.62
CA GLY A 289 -20.04 -3.87 1.36
C GLY A 289 -20.22 -2.68 2.31
N ARG A 290 -19.27 -2.44 3.22
CA ARG A 290 -19.29 -1.29 4.13
C ARG A 290 -18.50 -0.11 3.56
N ILE A 291 -18.98 1.09 3.90
CA ILE A 291 -18.40 2.36 3.49
C ILE A 291 -18.24 3.23 4.73
N THR A 292 -17.14 3.97 4.78
CA THR A 292 -16.86 5.07 5.71
C THR A 292 -16.79 6.35 4.89
N TYR A 293 -17.25 7.47 5.41
CA TYR A 293 -17.18 8.74 4.71
C TYR A 293 -16.31 9.72 5.49
N VAL A 294 -15.44 10.41 4.77
CA VAL A 294 -14.74 11.59 5.27
C VAL A 294 -15.67 12.77 5.06
N LYS A 295 -16.28 13.27 6.14
CA LYS A 295 -17.19 14.43 6.09
C LYS A 295 -16.43 15.73 5.99
N GLU A 296 -15.38 15.87 6.79
CA GLU A 296 -14.52 17.05 6.78
C GLU A 296 -13.06 16.60 6.78
N PHE A 297 -12.27 17.22 5.92
CA PHE A 297 -10.84 17.04 5.85
C PHE A 297 -10.18 18.41 5.74
N GLU A 298 -9.32 18.72 6.71
CA GLU A 298 -8.52 19.94 6.71
C GLU A 298 -7.05 19.68 7.01
N VAL A 299 -6.21 20.60 6.53
CA VAL A 299 -4.83 20.76 6.98
C VAL A 299 -4.74 22.13 7.64
N LEU A 300 -4.34 22.15 8.90
CA LEU A 300 -4.24 23.35 9.73
C LEU A 300 -2.76 23.70 9.95
N LYS A 301 -2.40 24.98 9.91
CA LYS A 301 -1.05 25.45 10.23
C LYS A 301 -0.92 25.67 11.73
N GLY A 302 -0.35 24.70 12.42
CA GLY A 302 -0.15 24.68 13.87
C GLY A 302 -0.34 23.28 14.43
N SER A 303 -0.34 23.16 15.76
CA SER A 303 -0.50 21.89 16.48
C SER A 303 -1.89 21.72 17.10
N SER A 304 -2.84 22.59 16.77
CA SER A 304 -4.18 22.60 17.36
C SER A 304 -5.26 22.43 16.30
N THR A 305 -6.36 21.79 16.70
CA THR A 305 -7.59 21.67 15.89
C THR A 305 -8.32 23.00 15.68
N ASN A 306 -7.90 24.09 16.33
CA ASN A 306 -8.38 25.46 16.08
C ASN A 306 -7.33 26.34 15.37
N SER A 307 -6.24 25.74 14.88
CA SER A 307 -5.22 26.46 14.11
C SER A 307 -5.77 26.89 12.74
N ASN A 308 -5.13 27.88 12.11
CA ASN A 308 -5.59 28.42 10.83
C ASN A 308 -5.59 27.35 9.74
N SER A 309 -6.72 27.18 9.07
CA SER A 309 -6.86 26.24 7.96
C SER A 309 -6.09 26.73 6.74
N VAL A 310 -5.17 25.89 6.24
CA VAL A 310 -4.43 26.14 4.99
C VAL A 310 -4.99 25.31 3.83
N TYR A 311 -5.86 24.35 4.14
CA TYR A 311 -6.57 23.53 3.17
C TYR A 311 -7.83 22.96 3.80
N ARG A 312 -8.92 23.00 3.03
CA ARG A 312 -10.18 22.33 3.34
C ARG A 312 -10.65 21.63 2.07
N HIS A 313 -10.94 20.34 2.19
CA HIS A 313 -11.47 19.57 1.09
C HIS A 313 -12.93 19.93 0.82
N SER A 314 -13.31 20.07 -0.45
CA SER A 314 -14.64 20.60 -0.79
C SER A 314 -15.76 19.55 -0.75
N GLN A 315 -15.43 18.26 -0.89
CA GLN A 315 -16.41 17.18 -1.03
C GLN A 315 -16.29 16.13 0.08
N ILE A 316 -17.40 15.44 0.33
CA ILE A 316 -17.41 14.24 1.17
C ILE A 316 -16.77 13.09 0.39
N VAL A 317 -15.81 12.40 0.99
CA VAL A 317 -15.07 11.30 0.32
C VAL A 317 -15.55 9.95 0.82
N PRO A 318 -16.14 9.09 -0.04
CA PRO A 318 -16.46 7.72 0.33
C PRO A 318 -15.19 6.84 0.32
N ILE A 319 -14.97 6.13 1.41
CA ILE A 319 -13.93 5.12 1.58
C ILE A 319 -14.61 3.74 1.57
N PRO A 320 -14.60 3.03 0.44
CA PRO A 320 -15.17 1.69 0.38
C PRO A 320 -14.26 0.66 1.06
N TYR A 321 -14.86 -0.46 1.48
CA TYR A 321 -14.10 -1.68 1.77
C TYR A 321 -13.18 -2.04 0.61
N ASN A 322 -11.93 -2.36 0.92
CA ASN A 322 -10.97 -2.88 -0.05
C ASN A 322 -10.28 -4.12 0.56
N PRO A 323 -10.40 -5.32 -0.05
CA PRO A 323 -9.76 -6.54 0.46
C PRO A 323 -8.23 -6.53 0.32
N GLU A 324 -7.72 -5.86 -0.72
CA GLU A 324 -6.30 -5.83 -1.07
C GLU A 324 -5.54 -4.80 -0.22
N SER A 325 -6.14 -3.63 0.00
CA SER A 325 -5.53 -2.55 0.78
C SER A 325 -6.35 -2.18 2.01
N SER A 326 -5.68 -2.11 3.16
CA SER A 326 -6.23 -1.55 4.40
C SER A 326 -6.18 -0.03 4.45
N ILE A 327 -5.57 0.62 3.45
CA ILE A 327 -5.43 2.07 3.37
C ILE A 327 -6.02 2.58 2.05
N PHE A 328 -6.75 3.70 2.14
CA PHE A 328 -7.31 4.45 1.03
C PHE A 328 -6.71 5.85 1.01
N LYS A 329 -6.14 6.24 -0.13
CA LYS A 329 -5.61 7.59 -0.33
C LYS A 329 -6.74 8.57 -0.59
N VAL A 330 -6.95 9.48 0.35
CA VAL A 330 -7.73 10.70 0.13
C VAL A 330 -6.85 11.68 -0.64
N VAL A 331 -7.11 11.83 -1.93
CA VAL A 331 -6.38 12.74 -2.81
C VAL A 331 -6.80 14.18 -2.53
N MET A 332 -5.82 15.07 -2.34
CA MET A 332 -6.11 16.49 -2.14
C MET A 332 -6.41 17.17 -3.48
N GLU A 333 -7.39 18.06 -3.51
CA GLU A 333 -7.79 18.81 -4.72
C GLU A 333 -6.72 19.82 -5.13
N LYS A 334 -5.93 20.28 -4.15
CA LYS A 334 -4.83 21.21 -4.35
C LYS A 334 -3.68 20.80 -3.46
N GLN A 335 -2.48 20.87 -4.03
CA GLN A 335 -1.24 20.64 -3.29
C GLN A 335 -1.01 21.75 -2.26
N VAL A 336 -0.60 21.38 -1.06
CA VAL A 336 -0.37 22.32 0.05
C VAL A 336 1.11 22.38 0.37
N LEU A 337 1.67 23.59 0.34
CA LEU A 337 3.06 23.80 0.73
C LEU A 337 3.20 23.67 2.25
N ILE A 338 3.91 22.65 2.68
CA ILE A 338 4.33 22.41 4.06
C ILE A 338 5.76 22.92 4.17
N LYS A 339 5.94 23.98 4.95
CA LYS A 339 7.26 24.57 5.19
C LYS A 339 8.03 23.75 6.21
N LYS A 340 9.34 23.60 5.98
CA LYS A 340 10.25 22.94 6.91
C LYS A 340 10.11 23.52 8.32
N ASP A 341 10.29 22.67 9.32
CA ASP A 341 10.32 22.97 10.76
C ASP A 341 9.04 23.63 11.32
N ASN A 342 8.00 23.78 10.49
CA ASN A 342 6.69 24.25 10.92
C ASN A 342 5.79 23.06 11.25
N LYS A 343 4.92 23.25 12.24
CA LYS A 343 3.91 22.25 12.62
C LYS A 343 2.64 22.44 11.81
N TYR A 344 2.08 21.33 11.39
CA TYR A 344 0.79 21.25 10.71
C TYR A 344 -0.05 20.13 11.34
N THR A 345 -1.35 20.29 11.36
CA THR A 345 -2.29 19.29 11.89
C THR A 345 -3.20 18.85 10.76
N VAL A 346 -3.24 17.54 10.47
CA VAL A 346 -4.34 17.00 9.66
C VAL A 346 -5.54 16.76 10.55
N TYR A 347 -6.72 17.11 10.05
CA TYR A 347 -7.99 17.04 10.76
C TYR A 347 -8.96 16.23 9.90
N PHE A 348 -9.57 15.20 10.49
CA PHE A 348 -10.59 14.40 9.85
C PHE A 348 -11.80 14.22 10.75
N LEU A 349 -12.96 14.60 10.22
CA LEU A 349 -14.25 14.19 10.75
C LEU A 349 -14.80 13.06 9.89
N ASN A 350 -14.79 11.85 10.43
CA ASN A 350 -15.20 10.64 9.74
C ASN A 350 -16.53 10.12 10.29
N ASN A 351 -17.33 9.46 9.46
CA ASN A 351 -18.50 8.72 9.92
C ASN A 351 -18.76 7.44 9.09
N GLY A 352 -19.73 6.64 9.54
CA GLY A 352 -20.12 5.42 8.85
C GLY A 352 -19.49 4.18 9.49
N SER A 353 -19.01 3.26 8.66
CA SER A 353 -18.60 1.94 9.13
C SER A 353 -17.29 1.96 9.91
N HIS A 354 -17.07 0.94 10.75
CA HIS A 354 -15.79 0.78 11.44
C HIS A 354 -14.68 0.43 10.44
N THR A 355 -13.51 1.04 10.64
CA THR A 355 -12.33 0.81 9.81
C THR A 355 -11.28 0.00 10.56
N TYR A 356 -10.26 -0.41 9.82
CA TYR A 356 -8.98 -0.71 10.42
C TYR A 356 -8.43 0.52 11.18
N LYS A 357 -7.41 0.30 11.99
CA LYS A 357 -6.58 1.32 12.60
C LYS A 357 -5.12 0.95 12.44
N CYS A 358 -4.29 1.97 12.51
CA CYS A 358 -2.87 1.87 12.71
C CYS A 358 -2.58 1.62 14.20
N VAL A 359 -1.61 0.76 14.49
CA VAL A 359 -0.99 0.58 15.82
C VAL A 359 0.52 0.48 15.64
N ASP A 360 1.29 0.55 16.72
CA ASP A 360 2.76 0.62 16.67
C ASP A 360 3.23 1.73 15.73
N CYS A 361 2.60 2.90 15.89
CA CYS A 361 2.95 4.07 15.12
C CYS A 361 4.29 4.66 15.58
N ILE A 362 5.04 5.17 14.60
CA ILE A 362 6.38 5.72 14.76
C ILE A 362 6.26 7.24 14.85
N SER A 363 6.83 7.83 15.90
CA SER A 363 6.80 9.28 16.13
C SER A 363 7.78 10.06 15.27
N ALA A 364 8.86 9.44 14.80
CA ALA A 364 9.81 10.06 13.87
C ALA A 364 10.30 9.03 12.85
N ILE A 365 10.17 9.34 11.55
CA ILE A 365 10.54 8.43 10.47
C ILE A 365 11.25 9.20 9.36
N GLU A 366 12.37 8.66 8.87
CA GLU A 366 13.00 9.12 7.65
C GLU A 366 12.28 8.50 6.45
N GLY A 367 11.57 9.33 5.69
CA GLY A 367 10.91 8.95 4.46
C GLY A 367 11.82 9.06 3.24
N PRO A 368 11.26 8.84 2.04
CA PRO A 368 11.98 9.02 0.77
C PRO A 368 12.64 10.39 0.68
N GLU A 369 13.75 10.45 -0.08
CA GLU A 369 14.53 11.68 -0.29
C GLU A 369 15.08 12.33 1.00
N LYS A 370 15.27 11.54 2.06
CA LYS A 370 15.77 11.98 3.38
C LYS A 370 14.90 13.05 4.04
N VAL A 371 13.58 13.01 3.77
CA VAL A 371 12.61 13.86 4.47
C VAL A 371 12.27 13.19 5.79
N ILE A 372 12.64 13.82 6.90
CA ILE A 372 12.32 13.35 8.24
C ILE A 372 10.97 13.91 8.65
N TRP A 373 10.05 13.02 8.98
CA TRP A 373 8.71 13.34 9.48
C TRP A 373 8.67 13.12 10.97
N THR A 374 8.22 14.11 11.73
CA THR A 374 7.99 14.02 13.17
C THR A 374 6.52 14.21 13.47
N PHE A 375 5.90 13.22 14.11
CA PHE A 375 4.50 13.20 14.51
C PHE A 375 4.36 13.47 16.02
N THR A 376 3.38 14.29 16.37
CA THR A 376 3.06 14.67 17.74
C THR A 376 1.54 14.69 17.95
N ASN A 377 1.09 14.52 19.19
CA ASN A 377 -0.33 14.59 19.51
C ASN A 377 -0.89 15.99 19.22
N SER A 378 -2.06 16.04 18.60
CA SER A 378 -2.77 17.29 18.36
C SER A 378 -3.43 17.83 19.62
N VAL A 379 -3.43 19.15 19.75
CA VAL A 379 -4.13 19.86 20.82
C VAL A 379 -5.57 20.09 20.39
N PHE A 380 -6.52 19.52 21.13
CA PHE A 380 -7.94 19.68 20.84
C PHE A 380 -8.47 20.96 21.47
N SER A 381 -9.26 21.73 20.72
CA SER A 381 -9.97 22.89 21.28
C SER A 381 -11.10 22.41 22.21
N LEU A 382 -11.60 23.29 23.07
CA LEU A 382 -12.66 22.97 24.03
C LEU A 382 -13.94 22.40 23.37
N ASN A 383 -14.24 22.83 22.14
CA ASN A 383 -15.44 22.40 21.41
C ASN A 383 -15.21 21.15 20.55
N HIS A 384 -13.97 20.66 20.46
CA HIS A 384 -13.61 19.51 19.64
C HIS A 384 -13.41 18.28 20.52
N GLN A 385 -14.06 17.18 20.15
CA GLN A 385 -13.85 15.90 20.83
C GLN A 385 -12.88 15.03 20.04
N SER A 386 -11.84 14.54 20.71
CA SER A 386 -10.91 13.60 20.10
C SER A 386 -11.54 12.22 19.90
N ASN A 387 -11.31 11.62 18.73
CA ASN A 387 -11.56 10.21 18.48
C ASN A 387 -10.40 9.30 18.94
N ARG A 388 -9.46 9.86 19.73
CA ARG A 388 -8.28 9.17 20.28
C ARG A 388 -7.24 8.78 19.25
N CYS A 389 -7.24 9.40 18.07
CA CYS A 389 -6.10 9.33 17.17
C CYS A 389 -4.92 10.08 17.80
N ASP A 390 -3.79 9.40 17.92
CA ASP A 390 -2.58 9.90 18.58
C ASP A 390 -1.31 9.34 17.91
N THR A 391 -0.14 9.61 18.49
CA THR A 391 1.15 9.14 17.98
C THR A 391 1.32 7.62 18.06
N VAL A 392 0.47 6.88 18.77
CA VAL A 392 0.57 5.43 18.98
C VAL A 392 -0.42 4.66 18.12
N CYS A 393 -1.62 5.22 17.88
CA CYS A 393 -2.66 4.59 17.09
C CYS A 393 -3.60 5.58 16.39
N GLY A 394 -4.42 5.09 15.45
CA GLY A 394 -5.43 5.90 14.77
C GLY A 394 -5.62 5.51 13.31
N PRO A 395 -6.57 6.13 12.59
CA PRO A 395 -6.89 5.73 11.22
C PRO A 395 -6.02 6.41 10.17
N ILE A 396 -5.24 7.42 10.56
CA ILE A 396 -4.35 8.19 9.67
C ILE A 396 -3.02 7.43 9.55
N ALA A 397 -2.67 6.97 8.35
CA ALA A 397 -1.56 6.04 8.12
C ALA A 397 -0.46 6.63 7.26
N ASP A 398 -0.84 7.15 6.08
CA ASP A 398 0.10 7.53 5.03
C ASP A 398 0.01 9.03 4.73
N PHE A 399 1.15 9.60 4.35
CA PHE A 399 1.25 10.97 3.88
C PHE A 399 1.91 10.93 2.50
N TYR A 400 1.21 11.47 1.50
CA TYR A 400 1.67 11.53 0.11
C TYR A 400 2.13 12.94 -0.19
N PHE A 401 3.31 13.08 -0.78
CA PHE A 401 3.93 14.38 -0.97
C PHE A 401 4.94 14.40 -2.12
N ILE A 402 5.34 15.61 -2.47
CA ILE A 402 6.37 15.93 -3.45
C ILE A 402 7.40 16.82 -2.75
N VAL A 403 8.69 16.52 -2.88
CA VAL A 403 9.76 17.37 -2.33
C VAL A 403 9.96 18.61 -3.22
N VAL A 404 10.18 19.76 -2.60
CA VAL A 404 10.31 21.08 -3.28
C VAL A 404 11.77 21.47 -3.43
#